data_AF-A0A6P1HNQ8-F1
#
_entry.id   AF-A0A6P1HNQ8-F1
#
_cell.length_a   1.000
_cell.length_b   1.000
_cell.length_c   1.000
_cell.angle_alpha   90.00
_cell.angle_beta   90.00
_cell.angle_gamma   90.00
#
_symmetry.space_group_name_H-M   'P 1'
#
loop_
_entity.id
_entity.type
_entity.pdbx_description
1 polymer ?
#
loop_
_entity_poly.entity_id
_entity_poly.type
_entity_poly.pdbx_seq_one_letter_code
_entity_poly.pdbx_strand_id
1 'polypeptide(L)' 'MDKDKLREHLNALIKEYVEDAALANKLIETLDEPKAKYILAEIEMNKAKEYSTKSKTIIQDIAFYYC' A
#
# COMPACT_ATOMS: atom_id res chain seq x y z
N MET A 1 -12.90 7.18 -1.16
CA MET A 1 -12.05 6.51 -2.12
C MET A 1 -12.79 5.23 -2.47
N ASP A 2 -13.02 5.00 -3.76
CA ASP A 2 -13.63 3.75 -4.24
C ASP A 2 -12.71 2.55 -3.95
N LYS A 3 -13.30 1.38 -3.72
CA LYS A 3 -12.57 0.12 -3.45
C LYS A 3 -11.53 -0.18 -4.54
N ASP A 4 -11.90 -0.01 -5.80
CA ASP A 4 -11.00 -0.23 -6.94
C ASP A 4 -9.82 0.73 -6.94
N LYS A 5 -10.04 2.02 -6.64
CA LYS A 5 -8.96 3.02 -6.53
C LYS A 5 -8.02 2.71 -5.38
N LEU A 6 -8.55 2.32 -4.21
CA LEU A 6 -7.71 1.90 -3.09
C LEU A 6 -6.82 0.72 -3.51
N ARG A 7 -7.41 -0.30 -4.14
CA ARG A 7 -6.69 -1.49 -4.57
C ARG A 7 -5.60 -1.16 -5.57
N GLU A 8 -5.88 -0.28 -6.53
CA GLU A 8 -4.90 0.17 -7.52
C GLU A 8 -3.74 0.92 -6.85
N HIS A 9 -4.04 1.85 -5.94
CA HIS A 9 -3.03 2.60 -5.20
C HIS A 9 -2.14 1.70 -4.34
N LEU A 10 -2.73 0.81 -3.55
CA LEU A 10 -1.97 -0.13 -2.72
C LEU A 10 -1.13 -1.09 -3.57
N ASN A 11 -1.66 -1.61 -4.67
CA ASN A 11 -0.91 -2.47 -5.60
C ASN A 11 0.30 -1.74 -6.20
N ALA A 12 0.12 -0.48 -6.61
CA ALA A 12 1.22 0.35 -7.10
C ALA A 12 2.30 0.57 -6.02
N LEU A 13 1.89 0.87 -4.78
CA LEU A 13 2.82 1.02 -3.65
C LEU A 13 3.57 -0.29 -3.36
N ILE A 14 2.89 -1.44 -3.33
CA ILE A 14 3.52 -2.73 -3.10
C ILE A 14 4.59 -2.99 -4.16
N LYS A 15 4.24 -2.87 -5.45
CA LYS A 15 5.18 -3.12 -6.55
C LYS A 15 6.35 -2.14 -6.60
N GLU A 16 6.15 -0.91 -6.14
CA GLU A 16 7.18 0.13 -6.21
C GLU A 16 8.16 0.08 -5.04
N TYR A 17 7.70 -0.34 -3.85
CA TYR A 17 8.48 -0.26 -2.61
C TYR A 17 8.85 -1.61 -2.01
N VAL A 18 8.11 -2.69 -2.28
CA VAL A 18 8.41 -4.03 -1.74
C VAL A 18 9.23 -4.81 -2.77
N GLU A 19 10.51 -5.02 -2.49
CA GLU A 19 11.41 -5.83 -3.36
C GLU A 19 11.18 -7.33 -3.21
N ASP A 20 10.74 -7.79 -2.04
CA ASP A 20 10.42 -9.20 -1.81
C ASP A 20 9.16 -9.60 -2.58
N ALA A 21 9.35 -10.38 -3.65
CA ALA A 21 8.27 -10.84 -4.52
C ALA A 21 7.26 -11.75 -3.80
N ALA A 22 7.67 -12.52 -2.81
CA ALA A 22 6.77 -13.39 -2.06
C ALA A 22 5.87 -12.56 -1.13
N LEU A 23 6.46 -11.59 -0.43
CA LEU A 23 5.71 -10.64 0.39
C LEU A 23 4.79 -9.78 -0.46
N ALA A 24 5.27 -9.25 -1.58
CA ALA A 24 4.48 -8.43 -2.50
C ALA A 24 3.23 -9.18 -2.99
N ASN A 25 3.38 -10.45 -3.40
CA ASN A 25 2.24 -11.27 -3.81
C ASN A 25 1.26 -11.50 -2.66
N LYS A 26 1.76 -11.84 -1.47
CA LYS A 26 0.92 -12.04 -0.27
C LYS A 26 0.11 -10.78 0.06
N LEU A 27 0.72 -9.60 -0.02
CA LEU A 27 0.05 -8.32 0.22
C LEU A 27 -0.99 -8.02 -0.86
N ILE A 28 -0.69 -8.32 -2.13
CA ILE A 28 -1.62 -8.18 -3.26
C ILE A 28 -2.86 -9.08 -3.09
N GLU A 29 -2.66 -10.32 -2.62
CA GLU A 29 -3.75 -11.25 -2.32
C GLU A 29 -4.60 -10.81 -1.12
N THR A 30 -4.03 -10.01 -0.21
CA THR A 30 -4.73 -9.48 0.98
C THR A 30 -5.25 -8.05 0.82
N LEU A 31 -5.27 -7.50 -0.41
CA LEU A 31 -5.83 -6.19 -0.78
C LEU A 31 -7.36 -6.10 -0.57
N ASP A 32 -7.79 -6.19 0.67
CA ASP A 32 -9.16 -5.94 1.10
C ASP A 32 -9.22 -4.66 1.94
N GLU A 33 -10.28 -3.88 1.74
CA GLU A 33 -10.54 -2.59 2.42
C GLU A 33 -10.23 -2.59 3.94
N PRO A 34 -10.73 -3.55 4.75
CA PRO A 34 -10.45 -3.54 6.19
C PRO A 34 -8.96 -3.73 6.54
N LYS A 35 -8.11 -4.13 5.59
CA LYS A 35 -6.68 -4.38 5.79
C LYS A 35 -5.77 -3.32 5.16
N ALA A 36 -6.31 -2.24 4.59
CA ALA A 36 -5.51 -1.20 3.96
C ALA A 36 -4.40 -0.65 4.89
N LYS A 37 -4.74 -0.40 6.16
CA LYS A 37 -3.76 0.05 7.18
C LYS A 37 -2.67 -1.00 7.46
N TYR A 38 -3.04 -2.28 7.51
CA TYR A 38 -2.09 -3.37 7.69
C TYR A 38 -1.11 -3.43 6.50
N ILE A 39 -1.63 -3.35 5.28
CA ILE A 39 -0.80 -3.37 4.06
C ILE A 39 0.17 -2.17 4.05
N LEU A 40 -0.30 -0.97 4.40
CA LEU A 40 0.57 0.19 4.51
C LEU A 40 1.69 0.01 5.54
N ALA A 41 1.40 -0.60 6.68
CA ALA A 41 2.41 -0.91 7.69
C ALA A 41 3.44 -1.93 7.17
N GLU A 42 3.00 -2.98 6.48
CA GLU A 42 3.89 -3.98 5.89
C GLU A 42 4.79 -3.38 4.80
N ILE A 43 4.26 -2.48 3.97
CA ILE A 43 5.07 -1.74 2.98
C ILE A 43 6.10 -0.86 3.71
N GLU A 44 5.70 -0.15 4.76
CA GLU A 44 6.62 0.73 5.52
C GLU A 44 7.77 -0.05 6.16
N MET A 45 7.48 -1.24 6.69
CA MET A 45 8.49 -2.11 7.32
C MET A 45 9.44 -2.76 6.30
N ASN A 46 9.00 -2.96 5.07
CA ASN A 46 9.74 -3.70 4.04
C ASN A 46 10.10 -2.84 2.81
N LYS A 47 9.99 -1.51 2.93
CA LYS A 47 10.30 -0.61 1.82
C LYS A 47 11.80 -0.66 1.51
N ALA A 48 12.12 -0.89 0.25
CA ALA A 48 13.49 -0.83 -0.25
C ALA A 48 14.02 0.60 -0.40
N LYS A 49 13.11 1.59 -0.47
CA LYS A 49 13.44 3.00 -0.69
C LYS A 49 12.43 3.93 -0.04
N GLU A 50 12.85 5.17 0.15
CA GLU A 50 12.01 6.27 0.62
C GLU A 50 10.82 6.55 -0.32
N TYR A 51 9.65 6.86 0.25
CA TYR A 51 8.48 7.22 -0.54
C TYR A 51 8.68 8.52 -1.31
N SER A 52 8.26 8.53 -2.57
CA SER A 52 8.11 9.76 -3.33
C SER A 52 7.04 10.67 -2.72
N THR A 53 7.08 11.97 -3.01
CA THR A 53 6.05 12.93 -2.58
C THR A 53 4.65 12.49 -3.00
N LYS A 54 4.51 11.94 -4.21
CA LYS A 54 3.23 11.41 -4.72
C LYS A 54 2.74 10.23 -3.89
N SER A 55 3.63 9.29 -3.57
CA SER A 55 3.31 8.12 -2.75
C SER A 55 2.95 8.50 -1.33
N LYS A 56 3.64 9.48 -0.74
CA LYS A 56 3.29 10.05 0.58
C LYS A 56 1.87 10.62 0.60
N THR A 57 1.48 11.37 -0.44
CA THR A 57 0.10 11.88 -0.57
C THR A 57 -0.92 10.75 -0.65
N ILE A 58 -0.65 9.71 -1.43
CA ILE A 58 -1.53 8.53 -1.54
C ILE A 58 -1.68 7.84 -0.18
N ILE A 59 -0.58 7.62 0.55
CA ILE A 59 -0.60 6.98 1.87
C ILE A 59 -1.41 7.82 2.86
N GLN A 60 -1.27 9.14 2.85
CA GLN A 60 -2.05 10.05 3.68
C GLN A 60 -3.55 10.00 3.34
N ASP A 61 -3.90 9.97 2.06
CA ASP A 61 -5.29 9.88 1.61
C ASP A 61 -5.95 8.57 2.05
N ILE A 62 -5.22 7.45 1.92
CA ILE A 62 -5.66 6.15 2.43
C ILE A 62 -5.78 6.17 3.95
N ALA A 63 -4.81 6.73 4.67
CA ALA A 63 -4.87 6.80 6.14
C ALA A 63 -6.06 7.64 6.62
N PHE A 64 -6.38 8.73 5.94
CA PHE A 64 -7.53 9.59 6.24
C PHE A 64 -8.88 8.89 5.98
N TYR A 65 -9.00 8.15 4.88
CA TYR A 65 -10.25 7.50 4.49
C TYR A 65 -10.67 6.32 5.40
N TYR A 66 -9.70 5.72 6.10
CA TYR A 66 -9.93 4.54 6.95
C TYR A 66 -9.73 4.85 8.45
N CYS A 67 -9.70 6.13 8.83
CA CYS A 67 -9.65 6.60 10.22
C CYS A 67 -11.03 6.65 10.87
#